data_AF-A0A6G4ZRP7-F1
#
_entry.id   AF-A0A6G4ZRP7-F1
#
_cell.length_a   1.000
_cell.length_b   1.000
_cell.length_c   1.000
_cell.angle_alpha   90.00
_cell.angle_beta   90.00
_cell.angle_gamma   90.00
#
_symmetry.space_group_name_H-M   'P 1'
#
loop_
_entity.id
_entity.type
_entity.pdbx_description
1 polymer ?
#
loop_
_entity_poly.entity_id
_entity_poly.type
_entity_poly.pdbx_seq_one_letter_code
_entity_poly.pdbx_strand_id
1 'polypeptide(L)'
;AYLAISPFLFQNVIGITPVQYGWLALFIATGLASGGLVNSLIVRYFGRHKLLKFGTLLQILAGIAMLALGIFRFLNIWSIMIPMLTYMFAAGFVFTNAFAGAFHFFSKMAGFAGAVYGSLQILGGTVVTIIIAASHARNQLPLAIILLCIGIFSYFLQKLGHQFTLKKDI
;
A
#
# COMPACT_ATOMS: atom_id res chain seq x y z
N ALA A 1 -8.22 -5.79 1.87
CA ALA A 1 -7.99 -5.19 3.21
C ALA A 1 -8.75 -3.88 3.38
N TYR A 2 -8.24 -2.73 2.90
CA TYR A 2 -8.91 -1.43 3.11
C TYR A 2 -10.32 -1.37 2.54
N LEU A 3 -10.53 -1.76 1.28
CA LEU A 3 -11.84 -1.74 0.63
C LEU A 3 -12.89 -2.63 1.33
N ALA A 4 -12.43 -3.65 2.07
CA ALA A 4 -13.33 -4.56 2.79
C ALA A 4 -13.81 -3.99 4.13
N ILE A 5 -12.97 -3.21 4.84
CA ILE A 5 -13.30 -2.68 6.17
C ILE A 5 -13.68 -1.19 6.16
N SER A 6 -13.24 -0.42 5.16
CA SER A 6 -13.54 1.01 5.09
C SER A 6 -15.03 1.33 5.04
N PRO A 7 -15.93 0.59 4.34
CA PRO A 7 -17.37 0.85 4.43
C PRO A 7 -17.88 0.71 5.87
N PHE A 8 -17.42 -0.29 6.61
CA PHE A 8 -17.80 -0.48 8.02
C PHE A 8 -17.32 0.68 8.89
N LEU A 9 -16.06 1.11 8.78
CA LEU A 9 -15.53 2.23 9.55
C LEU A 9 -16.23 3.55 9.21
N PHE A 10 -16.45 3.84 7.94
CA PHE A 10 -17.03 5.12 7.54
C PHE A 10 -18.56 5.15 7.73
N GLN A 11 -19.28 4.08 7.39
CA GLN A 11 -20.74 4.06 7.45
C GLN A 11 -21.26 3.67 8.84
N ASN A 12 -20.67 2.66 9.51
CA ASN A 12 -21.18 2.18 10.80
C ASN A 12 -20.57 2.90 12.01
N VAL A 13 -19.32 3.37 11.93
CA VAL A 13 -18.66 4.05 13.07
C VAL A 13 -18.80 5.58 12.95
N ILE A 14 -18.64 6.14 11.75
CA ILE A 14 -18.72 7.59 11.54
C ILE A 14 -20.12 8.04 11.07
N GLY A 15 -20.91 7.16 10.46
CA GLY A 15 -22.29 7.46 10.05
C GLY A 15 -22.43 8.18 8.70
N ILE A 16 -21.42 8.14 7.83
CA ILE A 16 -21.52 8.80 6.52
C ILE A 16 -22.39 8.02 5.54
N THR A 17 -23.01 8.72 4.59
CA THR A 17 -23.84 8.07 3.58
C THR A 17 -23.00 7.27 2.58
N PRO A 18 -23.56 6.22 1.92
CA PRO A 18 -22.86 5.46 0.89
C PRO A 18 -22.35 6.34 -0.27
N VAL A 19 -23.10 7.40 -0.61
CA VAL A 19 -22.71 8.36 -1.66
C VAL A 19 -21.46 9.13 -1.24
N GLN A 20 -21.41 9.65 -0.02
CA GLN A 20 -20.22 10.32 0.53
C GLN A 20 -19.02 9.39 0.54
N TYR A 21 -19.20 8.14 0.98
CA TYR A 21 -18.15 7.13 0.92
C TYR A 21 -17.64 6.90 -0.51
N GLY A 22 -18.53 6.90 -1.51
CA GLY A 22 -18.15 6.82 -2.93
C GLY A 22 -17.19 7.94 -3.36
N TRP A 23 -17.46 9.18 -2.96
CA TRP A 23 -16.56 10.31 -3.23
C TRP A 23 -15.18 10.13 -2.56
N LEU A 24 -15.14 9.63 -1.33
CA LEU A 24 -13.88 9.35 -0.62
C LEU A 24 -13.09 8.21 -1.29
N ALA A 25 -13.78 7.18 -1.79
CA ALA A 25 -13.14 6.09 -2.51
C ALA A 25 -12.50 6.57 -3.82
N LEU A 26 -13.18 7.45 -4.57
CA LEU A 26 -12.61 8.11 -5.75
C LEU A 26 -11.37 8.95 -5.38
N PHE A 27 -11.44 9.70 -4.29
CA PHE A 27 -10.31 10.50 -3.81
C PHE A 27 -9.09 9.63 -3.46
N ILE A 28 -9.28 8.43 -2.91
CA ILE A 28 -8.18 7.48 -2.68
C ILE A 28 -7.62 6.93 -3.99
N ALA A 29 -8.50 6.62 -4.95
CA ALA A 29 -8.08 6.10 -6.26
C ALA A 29 -7.19 7.11 -7.01
N THR A 30 -7.46 8.42 -6.91
CA THR A 30 -6.59 9.45 -7.49
C THR A 30 -5.22 9.50 -6.83
N GLY A 31 -5.11 9.19 -5.53
CA GLY A 31 -3.83 9.02 -4.85
C GLY A 31 -2.96 7.94 -5.51
N LEU A 32 -3.51 6.75 -5.73
CA LEU A 32 -2.78 5.66 -6.40
C LEU A 32 -2.39 6.02 -7.84
N ALA A 33 -3.33 6.58 -8.61
CA ALA A 33 -3.10 6.97 -9.99
C ALA A 33 -2.03 8.05 -10.11
N SER A 34 -2.12 9.12 -9.31
CA SER A 34 -1.14 10.19 -9.28
C SER A 34 0.24 9.69 -8.86
N GLY A 35 0.33 8.80 -7.87
CA GLY A 35 1.61 8.18 -7.47
C GLY A 35 2.27 7.40 -8.60
N GLY A 36 1.49 6.62 -9.35
CA GLY A 36 1.98 5.90 -10.53
C GLY A 36 2.43 6.83 -11.67
N LEU A 37 1.68 7.89 -11.94
CA LEU A 37 2.02 8.89 -12.96
C LEU A 37 3.27 9.69 -12.59
N VAL A 38 3.35 10.18 -11.34
CA VAL A 38 4.52 10.89 -10.85
C VAL A 38 5.74 9.98 -10.89
N ASN A 39 5.60 8.71 -10.52
CA ASN A 39 6.69 7.75 -10.65
C ASN A 39 7.16 7.58 -12.10
N SER A 40 6.24 7.43 -13.06
CA SER A 40 6.62 7.23 -14.47
C SER A 40 7.38 8.41 -15.07
N LEU A 41 7.11 9.63 -14.60
CA LEU A 41 7.82 10.85 -14.99
C LEU A 41 9.21 10.93 -14.35
N ILE A 42 9.32 10.63 -13.05
CA ILE A 42 10.53 10.88 -12.26
C ILE A 42 11.51 9.70 -12.30
N VAL A 43 11.05 8.48 -12.62
CA VAL A 43 11.88 7.26 -12.65
C VAL A 43 13.07 7.34 -13.61
N ARG A 44 12.93 8.10 -14.70
CA ARG A 44 14.01 8.33 -15.66
C ARG A 44 15.17 9.15 -15.08
N TYR A 45 14.90 9.98 -14.06
CA TYR A 45 15.89 10.87 -13.45
C TYR A 45 16.55 10.27 -12.19
N PHE A 46 15.76 9.65 -11.30
CA PHE A 46 16.26 9.18 -10.00
C PHE A 46 16.56 7.67 -9.94
N GLY A 47 16.09 6.91 -10.93
CA GLY A 47 16.25 5.46 -11.00
C GLY A 47 15.27 4.69 -10.09
N ARG A 48 14.95 3.47 -10.52
CA ARG A 48 13.93 2.60 -9.90
C ARG A 48 14.20 2.31 -8.43
N HIS A 49 15.44 1.99 -8.06
CA HIS A 49 15.79 1.57 -6.69
C HIS A 49 15.60 2.68 -5.64
N LYS A 50 15.97 3.93 -5.98
CA LYS A 50 15.80 5.07 -5.07
C LYS A 50 14.32 5.40 -4.87
N LEU A 51 13.52 5.37 -5.93
CA LEU A 51 12.09 5.63 -5.86
C LEU A 51 11.32 4.53 -5.14
N LEU A 52 11.73 3.28 -5.30
CA LEU A 52 11.14 2.15 -4.59
C LEU A 52 11.41 2.26 -3.07
N LYS A 53 12.64 2.60 -2.66
CA LYS A 53 12.97 2.91 -1.25
C LYS A 53 12.17 4.10 -0.73
N PHE A 54 12.11 5.19 -1.49
CA PHE A 54 11.35 6.39 -1.11
C PHE A 54 9.86 6.09 -0.90
N GLY A 55 9.22 5.40 -1.83
CA GLY A 55 7.82 4.99 -1.72
C GLY A 55 7.59 4.11 -0.48
N THR A 56 8.51 3.22 -0.16
CA THR A 56 8.37 2.33 1.00
C THR A 56 8.54 3.07 2.32
N LEU A 57 9.49 4.02 2.40
CA LEU A 57 9.61 4.90 3.55
C LEU A 57 8.36 5.75 3.73
N LEU A 58 7.79 6.26 2.64
CA LEU A 58 6.55 7.02 2.67
C LEU A 58 5.35 6.17 3.14
N GLN A 59 5.28 4.90 2.75
CA GLN A 59 4.28 3.95 3.27
C GLN A 59 4.41 3.73 4.77
N ILE A 60 5.63 3.57 5.28
CA ILE A 60 5.90 3.43 6.72
C ILE A 60 5.47 4.70 7.45
N LEU A 61 5.87 5.89 6.97
CA LEU A 61 5.49 7.17 7.57
C LEU A 61 3.98 7.36 7.59
N ALA A 62 3.28 7.03 6.51
CA ALA A 62 1.82 7.07 6.45
C ALA A 62 1.17 6.11 7.46
N GLY A 63 1.71 4.89 7.61
CA GLY A 63 1.27 3.94 8.62
C GLY A 63 1.50 4.46 10.05
N ILE A 64 2.65 5.08 10.32
CA ILE A 64 2.99 5.67 11.64
C ILE A 64 2.02 6.81 11.95
N ALA A 65 1.79 7.69 10.98
CA ALA A 65 0.85 8.80 11.11
C ALA A 65 -0.56 8.28 11.42
N MET A 66 -1.03 7.26 10.71
CA MET A 66 -2.33 6.64 10.96
C MET A 66 -2.41 5.98 12.34
N LEU A 67 -1.34 5.32 12.80
CA LEU A 67 -1.27 4.69 14.11
C LEU A 67 -1.26 5.74 15.23
N ALA A 68 -0.48 6.81 15.08
CA ALA A 68 -0.45 7.93 16.02
C ALA A 68 -1.83 8.56 16.18
N LEU A 69 -2.51 8.90 15.08
CA LEU A 69 -3.87 9.44 15.09
C LEU A 69 -4.89 8.47 15.71
N GLY A 70 -4.68 7.16 15.52
CA GLY A 70 -5.43 6.10 16.18
C GLY A 70 -5.27 6.07 17.70
N ILE A 71 -4.04 6.25 18.20
CA ILE A 71 -3.74 6.28 19.65
C ILE A 71 -4.33 7.52 20.32
N PHE A 72 -4.25 8.69 19.67
CA PHE A 72 -4.83 9.93 20.18
C PHE A 72 -6.37 9.98 20.12
N ARG A 73 -7.04 8.89 19.68
CA ARG A 73 -8.50 8.77 19.57
C ARG A 73 -9.18 9.88 18.76
N PHE A 74 -8.45 10.56 17.88
CA PHE A 74 -9.04 11.46 16.89
C PHE A 74 -9.71 10.64 15.79
N LEU A 75 -10.96 10.26 16.04
CA LEU A 75 -11.83 9.60 15.07
C LEU A 75 -12.51 10.67 14.21
N ASN A 76 -11.76 11.19 13.24
CA ASN A 76 -12.28 12.03 12.17
C ASN A 76 -12.03 11.36 10.82
N ILE A 77 -12.94 11.60 9.87
CA ILE A 77 -12.84 11.08 8.48
C ILE A 77 -11.47 11.42 7.89
N TRP A 78 -11.04 12.67 8.07
CA TRP A 78 -9.78 13.21 7.56
C TRP A 78 -8.55 12.55 8.20
N SER A 79 -8.64 12.13 9.46
CA SER A 79 -7.55 11.44 10.16
C SER A 79 -7.24 10.06 9.59
N ILE A 80 -8.23 9.40 8.97
CA ILE A 80 -8.04 8.14 8.24
C ILE A 80 -7.67 8.43 6.78
N MET A 81 -8.37 9.37 6.15
CA MET A 81 -8.22 9.65 4.72
C MET A 81 -6.85 10.20 4.35
N ILE A 82 -6.30 11.15 5.11
CA ILE A 82 -5.03 11.80 4.75
C ILE A 82 -3.86 10.80 4.78
N PRO A 83 -3.67 10.00 5.85
CA PRO A 83 -2.66 8.95 5.84
C PRO A 83 -2.92 7.92 4.75
N MET A 84 -4.17 7.55 4.50
CA MET A 84 -4.48 6.54 3.50
C MET A 84 -4.24 7.00 2.06
N LEU A 85 -4.56 8.26 1.75
CA LEU A 85 -4.23 8.89 0.48
C LEU A 85 -2.71 8.89 0.26
N THR A 86 -1.96 9.27 1.29
CA THR A 86 -0.49 9.27 1.27
C THR A 86 0.06 7.86 1.07
N TYR A 87 -0.51 6.87 1.76
CA TYR A 87 -0.15 5.47 1.60
C TYR A 87 -0.41 4.97 0.17
N MET A 88 -1.54 5.34 -0.42
CA MET A 88 -1.92 4.94 -1.78
C MET A 88 -1.08 5.62 -2.85
N PHE A 89 -0.74 6.90 -2.65
CA PHE A 89 0.24 7.60 -3.45
C PHE A 89 1.59 6.88 -3.42
N ALA A 90 2.09 6.57 -2.22
CA ALA A 90 3.32 5.81 -2.03
C ALA A 90 3.27 4.40 -2.66
N ALA A 91 2.12 3.73 -2.56
CA ALA A 91 1.90 2.42 -3.18
C ALA A 91 2.01 2.46 -4.70
N GLY A 92 1.65 3.58 -5.35
CA GLY A 92 1.84 3.79 -6.78
C GLY A 92 3.31 3.68 -7.19
N PHE A 93 4.23 4.28 -6.41
CA PHE A 93 5.68 4.17 -6.65
C PHE A 93 6.18 2.75 -6.44
N VAL A 94 5.79 2.11 -5.34
CA VAL A 94 6.25 0.76 -5.00
C VAL A 94 5.76 -0.24 -6.05
N PHE A 95 4.47 -0.20 -6.39
CA PHE A 95 3.86 -1.12 -7.35
C PHE A 95 4.50 -0.99 -8.74
N THR A 96 4.59 0.22 -9.29
CA THR A 96 5.14 0.42 -10.64
C THR A 96 6.62 0.03 -10.74
N ASN A 97 7.45 0.37 -9.76
CA ASN A 97 8.87 0.00 -9.78
C ASN A 97 9.12 -1.48 -9.50
N ALA A 98 8.41 -2.07 -8.53
CA ALA A 98 8.56 -3.48 -8.19
C ALA A 98 8.08 -4.36 -9.35
N PHE A 99 6.95 -4.03 -9.96
CA PHE A 99 6.42 -4.72 -11.12
C PHE A 99 7.40 -4.65 -12.30
N ALA A 100 7.90 -3.45 -12.64
CA ALA A 100 8.90 -3.29 -13.70
C ALA A 100 10.22 -4.03 -13.41
N GLY A 101 10.63 -4.11 -12.14
CA GLY A 101 11.84 -4.84 -11.73
C GLY A 101 11.70 -6.35 -11.87
N ALA A 102 10.58 -6.91 -11.40
CA ALA A 102 10.33 -8.35 -11.45
C ALA A 102 10.15 -8.84 -12.90
N PHE A 103 9.34 -8.15 -13.71
CA PHE A 103 9.03 -8.58 -15.07
C PHE A 103 10.20 -8.40 -16.06
N HIS A 104 11.17 -7.55 -15.74
CA HIS A 104 12.38 -7.39 -16.55
C HIS A 104 13.15 -8.71 -16.73
N PHE A 105 13.20 -9.56 -15.70
CA PHE A 105 13.91 -10.85 -15.75
C PHE A 105 13.10 -11.98 -16.41
N PHE A 106 11.79 -11.82 -16.55
CA PHE A 106 10.87 -12.86 -17.04
C PHE A 106 10.18 -12.48 -18.35
N SER A 107 10.79 -11.64 -19.18
CA SER A 107 10.20 -11.12 -20.43
C SER A 107 9.70 -12.23 -21.38
N LYS A 108 10.43 -13.35 -21.49
CA LYS A 108 10.03 -14.52 -22.31
C LYS A 108 8.85 -15.32 -21.72
N MET A 109 8.57 -15.20 -20.43
CA MET A 109 7.51 -15.93 -19.71
C MET A 109 6.54 -14.98 -19.00
N ALA A 110 6.37 -13.76 -19.53
CA ALA A 110 5.64 -12.69 -18.87
C ALA A 110 4.20 -13.05 -18.52
N GLY A 111 3.53 -13.87 -19.34
CA GLY A 111 2.18 -14.37 -19.06
C GLY A 111 2.12 -15.28 -17.83
N PHE A 112 3.03 -16.25 -17.71
CA PHE A 112 3.11 -17.14 -16.55
C PHE A 112 3.53 -16.38 -15.28
N ALA A 113 4.55 -15.52 -15.39
CA ALA A 113 4.98 -14.66 -14.29
C ALA A 113 3.84 -13.73 -13.83
N GLY A 114 3.05 -13.21 -14.76
CA GLY A 114 1.84 -12.43 -14.49
C GLY A 114 0.77 -13.20 -13.74
N ALA A 115 0.49 -14.43 -14.16
CA ALA A 115 -0.47 -15.29 -13.48
C ALA A 115 -0.05 -15.61 -12.04
N VAL A 116 1.23 -15.97 -11.81
CA VAL A 116 1.76 -16.22 -10.47
C VAL A 116 1.73 -14.95 -9.62
N TYR A 117 2.15 -13.80 -10.17
CA TYR A 117 2.12 -12.51 -9.47
C TYR A 117 0.70 -12.11 -9.05
N GLY A 118 -0.27 -12.19 -9.96
CA GLY A 118 -1.68 -11.89 -9.67
C GLY A 118 -2.25 -12.84 -8.61
N SER A 119 -1.93 -14.13 -8.71
CA SER A 119 -2.39 -15.14 -7.74
C SER A 119 -1.84 -14.85 -6.34
N LEU A 120 -0.54 -14.54 -6.21
CA LEU A 120 0.08 -14.17 -4.94
C LEU A 120 -0.48 -12.86 -4.38
N GLN A 121 -0.75 -11.87 -5.23
CA GLN A 121 -1.34 -10.61 -4.81
C GLN A 121 -2.75 -10.83 -4.22
N ILE A 122 -3.59 -11.62 -4.89
CA ILE A 122 -4.95 -11.93 -4.41
C ILE A 122 -4.88 -12.75 -3.13
N LEU A 123 -4.05 -13.81 -3.08
CA LEU A 123 -3.87 -14.63 -1.87
C LEU A 123 -3.44 -13.79 -0.67
N GLY A 124 -2.41 -12.94 -0.83
CA GLY A 124 -1.98 -12.03 0.22
C GLY A 124 -3.07 -11.04 0.63
N GLY A 125 -3.77 -10.47 -0.34
CA GLY A 125 -4.91 -9.57 -0.09
C GLY A 125 -6.03 -10.24 0.70
N THR A 126 -6.34 -11.50 0.40
CA THR A 126 -7.34 -12.31 1.09
C THR A 126 -6.93 -12.62 2.51
N VAL A 127 -5.70 -13.11 2.74
CA VAL A 127 -5.18 -13.40 4.08
C VAL A 127 -5.25 -12.17 4.98
N VAL A 128 -4.79 -11.02 4.48
CA VAL A 128 -4.87 -9.76 5.23
C VAL A 128 -6.33 -9.36 5.50
N THR A 129 -7.23 -9.57 4.53
CA THR A 129 -8.65 -9.25 4.71
C THR A 129 -9.30 -10.12 5.78
N ILE A 130 -8.99 -11.42 5.83
CA ILE A 130 -9.48 -12.34 6.87
C ILE A 130 -8.98 -11.91 8.26
N ILE A 131 -7.69 -11.57 8.39
CA ILE A 131 -7.10 -11.11 9.66
C ILE A 131 -7.83 -9.85 10.17
N ILE A 132 -8.11 -8.89 9.28
CA ILE A 132 -8.83 -7.68 9.68
C ILE A 132 -10.29 -8.00 10.00
N ALA A 133 -10.95 -8.85 9.22
CA ALA A 133 -12.34 -9.22 9.46
C ALA A 133 -12.54 -9.94 10.81
N ALA A 134 -11.57 -10.76 11.22
CA ALA A 134 -11.55 -11.41 12.54
C ALA A 134 -11.29 -10.42 13.70
N SER A 135 -10.52 -9.36 13.44
CA SER A 135 -10.34 -8.26 14.38
C SER A 135 -11.62 -7.44 14.42
N HIS A 136 -12.44 -7.59 15.47
CA HIS A 136 -13.68 -6.83 15.64
C HIS A 136 -13.40 -5.32 15.56
N ALA A 137 -13.57 -4.74 14.36
CA ALA A 137 -12.96 -3.46 13.97
C ALA A 137 -13.76 -2.27 14.51
N ARG A 138 -13.82 -2.12 15.84
CA ARG A 138 -14.48 -0.97 16.47
C ARG A 138 -13.73 0.36 16.25
N ASN A 139 -12.45 0.30 15.83
CA ASN A 139 -11.56 1.46 15.68
C ASN A 139 -10.60 1.31 14.48
N GLN A 140 -9.94 2.41 14.08
CA GLN A 140 -8.96 2.49 12.99
C GLN A 140 -7.60 1.80 13.26
N LEU A 141 -7.34 1.37 14.51
CA LEU A 141 -6.06 0.80 14.96
C LEU A 141 -5.63 -0.49 14.23
N PRO A 142 -6.51 -1.51 14.02
CA PRO A 142 -6.12 -2.74 13.33
C PRO A 142 -5.63 -2.49 11.90
N LEU A 143 -6.25 -1.53 11.20
CA LEU A 143 -5.80 -1.12 9.87
C LEU A 143 -4.41 -0.48 9.91
N ALA A 144 -4.16 0.44 10.84
CA ALA A 144 -2.87 1.13 10.94
C ALA A 144 -1.73 0.15 11.23
N ILE A 145 -1.93 -0.80 12.16
CA ILE A 145 -0.94 -1.83 12.50
C ILE A 145 -0.61 -2.69 11.27
N ILE A 146 -1.63 -3.11 10.53
CA ILE A 146 -1.42 -3.98 9.37
C ILE A 146 -0.70 -3.24 8.24
N LEU A 147 -1.07 -1.99 7.96
CA LEU A 147 -0.37 -1.17 6.97
C LEU A 147 1.10 -0.95 7.35
N LEU A 148 1.38 -0.73 8.64
CA LEU A 148 2.75 -0.64 9.16
C LEU A 148 3.53 -1.94 8.99
N CYS A 149 2.95 -3.07 9.39
CA CYS A 149 3.58 -4.38 9.25
C CYS A 149 3.91 -4.68 7.78
N ILE A 150 2.99 -4.36 6.85
CA ILE A 150 3.21 -4.52 5.41
C ILE A 150 4.33 -3.61 4.93
N GLY A 151 4.37 -2.34 5.35
CA GLY A 151 5.44 -1.41 5.00
C GLY A 151 6.82 -1.87 5.48
N ILE A 152 6.92 -2.32 6.74
CA ILE A 152 8.15 -2.85 7.32
C ILE A 152 8.59 -4.13 6.60
N PHE A 153 7.66 -5.05 6.35
CA PHE A 153 7.94 -6.29 5.63
C PHE A 153 8.44 -6.02 4.20
N SER A 154 7.79 -5.08 3.49
CA SER A 154 8.23 -4.62 2.16
C SER A 154 9.65 -4.05 2.20
N TYR A 155 9.96 -3.20 3.19
CA TYR A 155 11.31 -2.64 3.36
C TYR A 155 12.36 -3.72 3.62
N PHE A 156 12.03 -4.72 4.44
CA PHE A 156 12.92 -5.84 4.75
C PHE A 156 13.21 -6.69 3.51
N LEU A 157 12.18 -7.02 2.72
CA LEU A 157 12.32 -7.75 1.46
C LEU A 157 13.22 -7.02 0.45
N GLN A 158 13.09 -5.69 0.35
CA GLN A 158 13.96 -4.90 -0.51
C GLN A 158 15.42 -4.92 -0.08
N LYS A 159 15.66 -4.86 1.25
CA LYS A 159 17.00 -4.92 1.81
C LYS A 159 17.65 -6.27 1.54
N LEU A 160 16.90 -7.37 1.71
CA LEU A 160 17.33 -8.72 1.34
C LEU A 160 17.65 -8.83 -0.15
N GLY A 161 16.74 -8.39 -1.03
CA GLY A 161 16.94 -8.44 -2.48
C GLY A 161 18.19 -7.68 -2.93
N HIS A 162 18.47 -6.52 -2.33
CA HIS A 162 19.69 -5.77 -2.61
C HIS A 162 20.97 -6.53 -2.22
N GLN A 163 20.97 -7.26 -1.10
CA GLN A 163 22.13 -8.05 -0.70
C GLN A 163 22.37 -9.27 -1.60
N PHE A 164 21.31 -9.92 -2.09
CA PHE A 164 21.44 -11.03 -3.05
C PHE A 164 21.94 -10.59 -4.42
N THR A 165 21.56 -9.38 -4.85
CA THR A 165 22.03 -8.85 -6.15
C THR A 165 23.53 -8.55 -6.12
N LEU A 166 24.04 -7.96 -5.01
CA LEU A 166 25.47 -7.67 -4.83
C LEU A 166 26.35 -8.92 -4.67
N LYS A 167 25.80 -10.03 -4.15
CA LYS A 167 26.54 -11.28 -3.98
C LYS A 167 26.68 -12.08 -5.28
N LYS A 168 25.94 -11.71 -6.33
CA LYS A 168 26.02 -12.36 -7.66
C LYS A 168 27.07 -11.71 -8.57
N ASP A 169 27.54 -10.51 -8.21
CA ASP A 169 28.56 -9.75 -8.94
C ASP A 169 29.98 -9.89 -8.33
N ILE A 170 30.18 -10.83 -7.40
CA ILE A 170 31.49 -11.24 -6.82
C ILE A 170 31.68 -12.73 -7.12
#